data_AF-A0A920TXY0-F1
#
_entry.id   AF-A0A920TXY0-F1
#
_cell.length_a   1.000
_cell.length_b   1.000
_cell.length_c   1.000
_cell.angle_alpha   90.00
_cell.angle_beta   90.00
_cell.angle_gamma   90.00
#
_symmetry.space_group_name_H-M   'P 1'
#
loop_
_entity.id
_entity.type
_entity.pdbx_description
1 polymer ?
#
loop_
_entity_poly.entity_id
_entity_poly.type
_entity_poly.pdbx_seq_one_letter_code
_entity_poly.pdbx_strand_id
1 'polypeptide(L)'
;MSSMLVKVQNLYEMGFKYTGQFEVLKGLLRTGYLWDKVRVHGGAYGSSNSFNFLTGDYGLVSYRDPNLSETLRIYDEISDFLAQLDLPPEELKKLIIGCVGKMDPPLTPDRKGSSSMIDYLTGRTHEMKLQIRRELLATQLDDLKKYSEMFQKIRDEGNVCVLGNESKLKKEKKAFSELVQVFN
;
A
#
# COMPACT_ATOMS: atom_id res chain seq x y z
N MET A 1 -14.53 12.34 -16.04
CA MET A 1 -13.84 13.10 -14.97
C MET A 1 -13.24 12.09 -14.01
N SER A 2 -11.95 12.22 -13.71
CA SER A 2 -11.18 11.21 -12.98
C SER A 2 -11.45 11.23 -11.47
N SER A 3 -11.43 10.07 -10.82
CA SER A 3 -11.73 9.89 -9.38
C SER A 3 -10.46 9.65 -8.56
N MET A 4 -10.58 9.82 -7.25
CA MET A 4 -9.64 9.27 -6.27
C MET A 4 -10.36 8.14 -5.54
N LEU A 5 -9.76 6.96 -5.54
CA LEU A 5 -10.34 5.77 -4.92
C LEU A 5 -9.38 5.24 -3.86
N VAL A 6 -9.94 4.86 -2.72
CA VAL A 6 -9.18 4.26 -1.62
C VAL A 6 -9.89 3.01 -1.11
N LYS A 7 -9.15 1.91 -0.94
CA LYS A 7 -9.57 0.74 -0.15
C LYS A 7 -8.67 0.62 1.06
N VAL A 8 -9.24 0.66 2.27
CA VAL A 8 -8.50 0.71 3.55
C VAL A 8 -8.90 -0.44 4.45
N GLN A 9 -7.94 -0.98 5.19
CA GLN A 9 -8.21 -1.85 6.33
C GLN A 9 -7.19 -1.61 7.45
N ASN A 10 -7.60 -1.80 8.71
CA ASN A 10 -6.70 -1.78 9.84
C ASN A 10 -6.04 -3.15 10.03
N LEU A 11 -4.73 -3.23 9.76
CA LEU A 11 -4.01 -4.51 9.82
C LEU A 11 -3.79 -4.98 11.26
N TYR A 12 -3.66 -4.08 12.23
CA TYR A 12 -3.45 -4.46 13.63
C TYR A 12 -4.69 -5.13 14.23
N GLU A 13 -5.88 -4.68 13.86
CA GLU A 13 -7.14 -5.36 14.21
C GLU A 13 -7.22 -6.78 13.63
N MET A 14 -6.53 -7.04 12.52
CA MET A 14 -6.39 -8.38 11.92
C MET A 14 -5.28 -9.24 12.55
N GLY A 15 -4.60 -8.74 13.59
CA GLY A 15 -3.47 -9.40 14.24
C GLY A 15 -2.14 -9.27 13.49
N PHE A 16 -2.05 -8.36 12.51
CA PHE A 16 -0.80 -8.13 11.79
C PHE A 16 0.27 -7.54 12.70
N LYS A 17 1.51 -7.99 12.51
CA LYS A 17 2.69 -7.40 13.14
C LYS A 17 3.56 -6.81 12.05
N TYR A 18 3.88 -5.53 12.18
CA TYR A 18 4.72 -4.84 11.22
C TYR A 18 6.15 -5.42 11.22
N THR A 19 6.65 -5.75 10.04
CA THR A 19 8.00 -6.32 9.83
C THR A 19 8.71 -5.66 8.65
N GLY A 20 10.02 -5.89 8.54
CA GLY A 20 10.81 -5.42 7.41
C GLY A 20 10.41 -5.99 6.05
N GLN A 21 9.92 -7.23 5.99
CA GLN A 21 9.43 -7.85 4.75
C GLN A 21 8.22 -7.09 4.18
N PHE A 22 7.40 -6.48 5.06
CA PHE A 22 6.26 -5.69 4.63
C PHE A 22 6.66 -4.42 3.86
N GLU A 23 7.84 -3.85 4.14
CA GLU A 23 8.36 -2.74 3.33
C GLU A 23 8.71 -3.19 1.91
N VAL A 24 9.22 -4.41 1.75
CA VAL A 24 9.48 -5.01 0.43
C VAL A 24 8.18 -5.28 -0.30
N LEU A 25 7.17 -5.84 0.38
CA LEU A 25 5.82 -6.05 -0.17
C LEU A 25 5.20 -4.75 -0.68
N LYS A 26 5.20 -3.68 0.14
CA LYS A 26 4.70 -2.36 -0.28
C LYS A 26 5.45 -1.82 -1.49
N GLY A 27 6.77 -2.03 -1.52
CA GLY A 27 7.61 -1.73 -2.68
C GLY A 27 7.14 -2.47 -3.93
N LEU A 28 7.02 -3.80 -3.86
CA LEU A 28 6.61 -4.69 -4.94
C LEU A 28 5.26 -4.24 -5.52
N LEU A 29 4.27 -4.03 -4.65
CA LEU A 29 2.94 -3.62 -5.08
C LEU A 29 2.98 -2.23 -5.73
N ARG A 30 3.72 -1.27 -5.17
CA ARG A 30 3.78 0.10 -5.70
C ARG A 30 4.47 0.15 -7.06
N THR A 31 5.63 -0.47 -7.21
CA THR A 31 6.47 -0.32 -8.42
C THR A 31 6.22 -1.39 -9.48
N GLY A 32 5.63 -2.53 -9.10
CA GLY A 32 5.25 -3.59 -10.02
C GLY A 32 3.73 -3.56 -10.26
N TYR A 33 2.99 -4.23 -9.38
CA TYR A 33 1.58 -4.58 -9.63
C TYR A 33 0.66 -3.37 -9.86
N LEU A 34 0.62 -2.42 -8.92
CA LEU A 34 -0.27 -1.26 -9.00
C LEU A 34 0.16 -0.29 -10.10
N TRP A 35 1.46 -0.16 -10.34
CA TRP A 35 1.97 0.66 -11.44
C TRP A 35 1.51 0.09 -12.79
N ASP A 36 1.70 -1.20 -13.00
CA ASP A 36 1.33 -1.87 -14.24
C ASP A 36 -0.19 -1.87 -14.46
N LYS A 37 -0.95 -2.37 -13.48
CA LYS A 37 -2.39 -2.60 -13.65
C LYS A 37 -3.23 -1.32 -13.58
N VAL A 38 -2.99 -0.48 -12.57
CA VAL A 38 -3.84 0.71 -12.34
C VAL A 38 -3.40 1.89 -13.21
N ARG A 39 -2.08 2.09 -13.38
CA ARG A 39 -1.55 3.24 -14.13
C ARG A 39 -1.29 2.92 -15.60
N VAL A 40 -0.47 1.93 -15.92
CA VAL A 40 -0.08 1.66 -17.32
C VAL A 40 -1.28 1.16 -18.12
N HIS A 41 -1.98 0.14 -17.63
CA HIS A 41 -3.14 -0.44 -18.31
C HIS A 41 -4.44 0.32 -18.01
N GLY A 42 -4.66 0.71 -16.75
CA GLY A 42 -5.87 1.41 -16.33
C GLY A 42 -5.91 2.90 -16.68
N GLY A 43 -4.78 3.53 -17.00
CA GLY A 43 -4.73 4.95 -17.37
C GLY A 43 -4.92 5.93 -16.22
N ALA A 44 -4.88 5.49 -14.96
CA ALA A 44 -4.84 6.38 -13.81
C ALA A 44 -3.54 7.18 -13.78
N TYR A 45 -3.59 8.43 -13.31
CA TYR A 45 -2.36 9.22 -13.16
C TYR A 45 -1.44 8.64 -12.08
N GLY A 46 -1.99 8.13 -10.98
CA GLY A 46 -1.19 7.59 -9.89
C GLY A 46 -1.83 6.39 -9.24
N SER A 47 -0.99 5.50 -8.74
CA SER A 47 -1.36 4.39 -7.87
C SER A 47 -0.30 4.22 -6.79
N SER A 48 -0.73 3.91 -5.57
CA SER A 48 0.16 3.68 -4.44
C SER A 48 -0.52 2.81 -3.39
N ASN A 49 0.29 2.37 -2.43
CA ASN A 49 -0.19 1.95 -1.14
C ASN A 49 0.41 2.83 -0.04
N SER A 50 -0.19 2.81 1.15
CA SER A 50 0.31 3.47 2.35
C SER A 50 0.03 2.60 3.57
N PHE A 51 0.88 2.74 4.59
CA PHE A 51 0.69 2.11 5.89
C PHE A 51 1.04 3.10 6.99
N ASN A 52 0.16 3.26 7.97
CA ASN A 52 0.45 4.02 9.17
C ASN A 52 0.88 3.07 10.29
N PHE A 53 2.15 3.14 10.67
CA PHE A 53 2.72 2.29 11.70
C PHE A 53 2.10 2.50 13.10
N LEU A 54 1.56 3.69 13.38
CA LEU A 54 0.97 3.97 14.70
C LEU A 54 -0.44 3.41 14.82
N THR A 55 -1.24 3.56 13.76
CA THR A 55 -2.66 3.16 13.78
C THR A 55 -2.88 1.76 13.25
N GLY A 56 -2.02 1.27 12.36
CA GLY A 56 -2.21 -0.01 11.66
C GLY A 56 -2.98 0.12 10.35
N ASP A 57 -3.41 1.33 9.96
CA ASP A 57 -4.19 1.53 8.75
C ASP A 57 -3.35 1.31 7.50
N TYR A 58 -3.80 0.41 6.64
CA TYR A 58 -3.24 0.16 5.33
C TYR A 58 -4.23 0.56 4.24
N GLY A 59 -3.77 1.35 3.27
CA GLY A 59 -4.59 1.84 2.18
C GLY A 59 -4.00 1.53 0.81
N LEU A 60 -4.85 1.11 -0.12
CA LEU A 60 -4.60 1.09 -1.56
C LEU A 60 -5.25 2.33 -2.17
N VAL A 61 -4.51 3.09 -2.97
CA VAL A 61 -4.95 4.40 -3.47
C VAL A 61 -4.73 4.49 -4.97
N SER A 62 -5.73 5.00 -5.69
CA SER A 62 -5.59 5.52 -7.05
C SER A 62 -5.90 7.02 -7.10
N TYR A 63 -5.20 7.73 -7.99
CA TYR A 63 -5.29 9.18 -8.10
C TYR A 63 -5.50 9.60 -9.56
N ARG A 64 -6.51 10.44 -9.79
CA ARG A 64 -7.02 10.81 -11.12
C ARG A 64 -7.24 9.58 -11.99
N ASP A 65 -7.99 8.64 -11.43
CA ASP A 65 -8.32 7.36 -12.04
C ASP A 65 -9.58 7.47 -12.91
N PRO A 66 -9.53 7.13 -14.21
CA PRO A 66 -10.72 7.11 -15.06
C PRO A 66 -11.67 5.96 -14.72
N ASN A 67 -11.23 4.94 -13.97
CA ASN A 67 -11.99 3.73 -13.65
C ASN A 67 -12.51 3.74 -12.20
N LEU A 68 -13.31 2.74 -11.83
CA LEU A 68 -13.82 2.57 -10.47
C LEU A 68 -13.91 1.09 -10.13
N SER A 69 -14.87 0.38 -10.73
CA SER A 69 -15.10 -1.03 -10.48
C SER A 69 -13.93 -1.89 -10.96
N GLU A 70 -13.26 -1.51 -12.04
CA GLU A 70 -12.05 -2.15 -12.53
C GLU A 70 -10.89 -1.99 -11.55
N THR A 71 -10.71 -0.79 -10.97
CA THR A 71 -9.65 -0.54 -9.99
C THR A 71 -9.90 -1.33 -8.69
N LEU A 72 -11.15 -1.44 -8.25
CA LEU A 72 -11.50 -2.29 -7.11
C LEU A 72 -11.19 -3.76 -7.36
N ARG A 73 -11.51 -4.28 -8.56
CA ARG A 73 -11.15 -5.65 -8.94
C ARG A 73 -9.63 -5.87 -8.93
N ILE A 74 -8.85 -4.91 -9.45
CA ILE A 74 -7.39 -4.97 -9.38
C ILE A 74 -6.91 -5.04 -7.92
N TYR A 75 -7.55 -4.35 -6.99
CA TYR A 75 -7.19 -4.45 -5.57
C TYR A 75 -7.51 -5.82 -4.99
N ASP A 76 -8.65 -6.39 -5.38
CA ASP A 76 -9.13 -7.69 -4.93
C ASP A 76 -8.27 -8.85 -5.46
N GLU A 77 -7.67 -8.68 -6.64
CA GLU A 77 -6.76 -9.64 -7.29
C GLU A 77 -5.34 -9.65 -6.69
N ILE A 78 -5.00 -8.74 -5.76
CA ILE A 78 -3.66 -8.72 -5.13
C ILE A 78 -3.38 -10.03 -4.38
N SER A 79 -4.40 -10.61 -3.75
CA SER A 79 -4.29 -11.90 -3.06
C SER A 79 -3.76 -12.99 -4.01
N ASP A 80 -4.37 -13.10 -5.18
CA ASP A 80 -4.03 -14.12 -6.18
C ASP A 80 -2.66 -13.85 -6.80
N PHE A 81 -2.37 -12.58 -7.09
CA PHE A 81 -1.05 -12.16 -7.54
C PHE A 81 0.07 -12.57 -6.57
N LEU A 82 -0.14 -12.37 -5.27
CA LEU A 82 0.84 -12.75 -4.25
C LEU A 82 0.96 -14.27 -4.11
N ALA A 83 -0.15 -15.01 -4.18
CA ALA A 83 -0.12 -16.47 -4.11
C ALA A 83 0.69 -17.09 -5.28
N GLN A 84 0.54 -16.51 -6.46
CA GLN A 84 1.20 -16.98 -7.70
C GLN A 84 2.51 -16.23 -7.98
N LEU A 85 3.03 -15.47 -7.01
CA LEU A 85 4.17 -14.59 -7.24
C LEU A 85 5.40 -15.37 -7.70
N ASP A 86 5.85 -15.08 -8.90
CA ASP A 86 7.11 -15.56 -9.44
C ASP A 86 7.99 -14.36 -9.76
N LEU A 87 9.10 -14.24 -9.06
CA LEU A 87 10.02 -13.11 -9.18
C LEU A 87 11.45 -13.64 -9.16
N PRO A 88 12.24 -13.37 -10.21
CA PRO A 88 13.65 -13.77 -10.24
C PRO A 88 14.42 -13.19 -9.04
N PRO A 89 15.39 -13.93 -8.46
CA PRO A 89 16.16 -13.45 -7.31
C PRO A 89 16.83 -12.09 -7.52
N GLU A 90 17.28 -11.79 -8.73
CA GLU A 90 17.88 -10.49 -9.08
C GLU A 90 16.87 -9.33 -9.00
N GLU A 91 15.62 -9.56 -9.38
CA GLU A 91 14.57 -8.54 -9.28
C GLU A 91 14.15 -8.32 -7.82
N LEU A 92 14.08 -9.40 -7.01
CA LEU A 92 13.87 -9.29 -5.57
C LEU A 92 15.00 -8.47 -4.91
N LYS A 93 16.24 -8.71 -5.31
CA LYS A 93 17.41 -7.96 -4.82
C LYS A 93 17.34 -6.47 -5.19
N LYS A 94 17.00 -6.14 -6.43
CA LYS A 94 16.79 -4.75 -6.86
C LYS A 94 15.69 -4.06 -6.05
N LEU A 95 14.60 -4.77 -5.80
CA LEU A 95 13.50 -4.27 -4.99
C LEU A 95 13.96 -3.97 -3.55
N ILE A 96 14.67 -4.90 -2.92
CA ILE A 96 15.26 -4.72 -1.57
C ILE A 96 16.16 -3.50 -1.54
N ILE A 97 17.06 -3.33 -2.51
CA ILE A 97 17.95 -2.16 -2.61
C ILE A 97 17.13 -0.87 -2.71
N GLY A 98 16.09 -0.85 -3.55
CA GLY A 98 15.18 0.29 -3.68
C GLY A 98 14.45 0.64 -2.38
N CYS A 99 14.06 -0.35 -1.59
CA CYS A 99 13.44 -0.15 -0.28
C CYS A 99 14.45 0.38 0.75
N VAL A 100 15.68 -0.13 0.78
CA VAL A 100 16.76 0.40 1.63
C VAL A 100 17.05 1.87 1.32
N GLY A 101 17.13 2.23 0.03
CA GLY A 101 17.37 3.62 -0.36
C GLY A 101 16.25 4.59 0.08
N LYS A 102 15.02 4.11 0.21
CA LYS A 102 13.90 4.88 0.77
C LYS A 102 13.93 4.96 2.29
N MET A 103 14.49 3.96 2.96
CA MET A 103 14.65 3.93 4.40
C MET A 103 15.75 4.89 4.88
N ASP A 104 16.83 5.03 4.10
CA ASP A 104 18.00 5.87 4.44
C ASP A 104 18.20 7.02 3.43
N PRO A 105 17.24 7.94 3.28
CA PRO A 105 17.44 9.10 2.40
C PRO A 105 18.51 10.02 2.98
N PRO A 106 19.23 10.80 2.14
CA PRO A 106 20.05 11.90 2.63
C PRO A 106 19.16 12.93 3.33
N LEU A 107 19.51 13.28 4.56
CA LEU A 107 18.77 14.25 5.38
C LEU A 107 19.65 15.44 5.74
N THR A 108 19.08 16.64 5.61
CA THR A 108 19.62 17.87 6.18
C THR A 108 19.55 17.85 7.71
N PRO A 109 20.33 18.68 8.43
CA PRO A 109 20.36 18.69 9.89
C PRO A 109 18.98 18.88 10.55
N ASP A 110 18.17 19.81 10.03
CA ASP A 110 16.80 20.05 10.50
C ASP A 110 15.91 18.81 10.34
N ARG A 111 15.97 18.11 9.20
CA ARG A 111 15.20 16.89 8.97
C ARG A 111 15.64 15.73 9.86
N LYS A 112 16.93 15.64 10.21
CA LYS A 112 17.42 14.69 11.23
C LYS A 112 16.81 14.99 12.59
N GLY A 113 16.76 16.27 12.99
CA GLY A 113 16.12 16.71 14.22
C GLY A 113 14.64 16.35 14.27
N SER A 114 13.88 16.68 13.22
CA SER A 114 12.45 16.35 13.11
C SER A 114 12.20 14.84 13.16
N SER A 115 13.00 14.03 12.46
CA SER A 115 12.88 12.57 12.51
C SER A 115 13.16 12.03 13.91
N SER A 116 14.18 12.55 14.60
CA SER A 116 14.50 12.15 15.98
C SER A 116 13.39 12.50 16.97
N MET A 117 12.74 13.66 16.81
CA MET A 117 11.61 14.07 17.62
C MET A 117 10.41 13.15 17.40
N ILE A 118 10.09 12.81 16.15
CA ILE A 118 9.01 11.88 15.82
C ILE A 118 9.30 10.50 16.43
N ASP A 119 10.52 9.99 16.27
CA ASP A 119 10.93 8.69 16.85
C ASP A 119 10.75 8.69 18.38
N TYR A 120 11.16 9.77 19.05
CA TYR A 120 10.98 9.93 20.50
C TYR A 120 9.51 9.94 20.91
N LEU A 121 8.68 10.77 20.26
CA LEU A 121 7.25 10.91 20.59
C LEU A 121 6.45 9.64 20.29
N THR A 122 6.89 8.83 19.33
CA THR A 122 6.22 7.59 18.93
C THR A 122 6.79 6.35 19.61
N GLY A 123 7.83 6.49 20.44
CA GLY A 123 8.52 5.37 21.06
C GLY A 123 9.28 4.47 20.08
N ARG A 124 9.54 4.94 18.85
CA ARG A 124 10.26 4.16 17.83
C ARG A 124 11.75 4.15 18.15
N THR A 125 12.23 3.05 18.72
CA THR A 125 13.63 2.94 19.15
C THR A 125 14.60 2.70 17.99
N HIS A 126 15.88 2.97 18.22
CA HIS A 126 16.94 2.62 17.27
C HIS A 126 16.98 1.10 17.01
N GLU A 127 16.78 0.28 18.04
CA GLU A 127 16.76 -1.18 17.95
C GLU A 127 15.63 -1.68 17.05
N MET A 128 14.42 -1.11 17.18
CA MET A 128 13.30 -1.42 16.28
C MET A 128 13.65 -1.09 14.83
N LYS A 129 14.29 0.06 14.57
CA LYS A 129 14.73 0.43 13.21
C LYS A 129 15.76 -0.56 12.66
N LEU A 130 16.73 -0.98 13.47
CA LEU A 130 17.72 -1.98 13.08
C LEU A 130 17.08 -3.35 12.82
N GLN A 131 16.11 -3.77 13.65
CA GLN A 131 15.38 -5.00 13.45
C GLN A 131 14.63 -4.98 12.11
N ILE A 132 13.83 -3.95 11.85
CA ILE A 132 13.08 -3.79 10.60
C ILE A 132 14.03 -3.79 9.40
N ARG A 133 15.21 -3.14 9.51
CA ARG A 133 16.22 -3.18 8.46
C ARG A 133 16.74 -4.60 8.20
N ARG A 134 17.07 -5.36 9.24
CA ARG A 134 17.57 -6.74 9.11
C ARG A 134 16.52 -7.65 8.48
N GLU A 135 15.28 -7.55 8.92
CA GLU A 135 14.15 -8.29 8.35
C GLU A 135 13.93 -7.95 6.88
N LEU A 136 14.00 -6.65 6.51
CA LEU A 136 13.89 -6.19 5.13
C LEU A 136 15.00 -6.81 4.26
N LEU A 137 16.25 -6.75 4.71
CA LEU A 137 17.40 -7.31 3.98
C LEU A 137 17.34 -8.83 3.84
N ALA A 138 16.70 -9.52 4.79
CA ALA A 138 16.55 -10.97 4.82
C ALA A 138 15.31 -11.48 4.07
N THR A 139 14.53 -10.59 3.43
CA THR A 139 13.28 -10.96 2.76
C THR A 139 13.51 -12.01 1.68
N GLN A 140 12.72 -13.09 1.74
CA GLN A 140 12.66 -14.11 0.69
C GLN A 140 11.34 -14.01 -0.08
N LEU A 141 11.29 -14.64 -1.27
CA LEU A 141 10.09 -14.63 -2.11
C LEU A 141 8.88 -15.23 -1.38
N ASP A 142 9.07 -16.32 -0.63
CA ASP A 142 8.01 -16.98 0.12
C ASP A 142 7.45 -16.12 1.26
N ASP A 143 8.23 -15.19 1.81
CA ASP A 143 7.71 -14.23 2.79
C ASP A 143 6.70 -13.27 2.15
N LEU A 144 6.90 -12.91 0.89
CA LEU A 144 5.97 -12.06 0.14
C LEU A 144 4.67 -12.80 -0.19
N LYS A 145 4.77 -14.09 -0.53
CA LYS A 145 3.61 -14.94 -0.81
C LYS A 145 2.68 -15.10 0.39
N LYS A 146 3.24 -15.19 1.61
CA LYS A 146 2.46 -15.31 2.86
C LYS A 146 1.49 -14.15 3.08
N TYR A 147 1.75 -12.97 2.50
CA TYR A 147 0.81 -11.85 2.60
C TYR A 147 -0.46 -12.02 1.75
N SER A 148 -0.55 -13.05 0.91
CA SER A 148 -1.76 -13.36 0.14
C SER A 148 -3.00 -13.46 1.05
N GLU A 149 -2.91 -14.19 2.17
CA GLU A 149 -4.01 -14.34 3.13
C GLU A 149 -4.46 -13.01 3.74
N MET A 150 -3.51 -12.11 4.02
CA MET A 150 -3.82 -10.77 4.51
C MET A 150 -4.59 -9.96 3.45
N PHE A 151 -4.20 -10.06 2.18
CA PHE A 151 -4.91 -9.38 1.09
C PHE A 151 -6.26 -10.01 0.76
N GLN A 152 -6.45 -11.30 1.01
CA GLN A 152 -7.77 -11.92 0.96
C GLN A 152 -8.72 -11.28 1.98
N LYS A 153 -8.27 -11.09 3.23
CA LYS A 153 -9.07 -10.39 4.24
C LYS A 153 -9.30 -8.92 3.90
N ILE A 154 -8.30 -8.21 3.35
CA ILE A 154 -8.49 -6.83 2.86
C ILE A 154 -9.54 -6.80 1.75
N ARG A 155 -9.55 -7.79 0.84
CA ARG A 155 -10.57 -7.91 -0.21
C ARG A 155 -11.97 -8.02 0.42
N ASP A 156 -12.13 -8.92 1.37
CA ASP A 156 -13.43 -9.32 1.91
C ASP A 156 -13.99 -8.31 2.93
N GLU A 157 -13.13 -7.63 3.70
CA GLU A 157 -13.51 -6.77 4.84
C GLU A 157 -13.09 -5.29 4.68
N GLY A 158 -12.36 -4.93 3.62
CA GLY A 158 -11.83 -3.60 3.43
C GLY A 158 -12.89 -2.53 3.13
N ASN A 159 -12.76 -1.37 3.76
CA ASN A 159 -13.63 -0.22 3.54
C ASN A 159 -13.23 0.54 2.27
N VAL A 160 -14.21 0.92 1.45
CA VAL A 160 -13.98 1.65 0.21
C VAL A 160 -14.53 3.07 0.32
N CYS A 161 -13.72 4.04 -0.07
CA CYS A 161 -14.13 5.44 -0.19
C CYS A 161 -13.68 6.00 -1.56
N VAL A 162 -14.58 6.70 -2.24
CA VAL A 162 -14.31 7.28 -3.56
C VAL A 162 -14.75 8.72 -3.60
N LEU A 163 -13.83 9.60 -4.00
CA LEU A 163 -14.13 10.97 -4.37
C LEU A 163 -14.15 11.08 -5.90
N GLY A 164 -15.28 11.46 -6.47
CA GLY A 164 -15.43 11.50 -7.92
C GLY A 164 -16.67 12.24 -8.39
N ASN A 165 -16.85 12.25 -9.71
CA ASN A 165 -18.00 12.89 -10.33
C ASN A 165 -19.30 12.15 -10.01
N GLU A 166 -20.32 12.92 -9.64
CA GLU A 166 -21.64 12.43 -9.23
C GLU A 166 -22.25 11.44 -10.23
N SER A 167 -22.24 11.77 -11.54
CA SER A 167 -22.82 10.92 -12.57
C SER A 167 -22.13 9.55 -12.67
N LYS A 168 -20.81 9.49 -12.41
CA LYS A 168 -20.04 8.24 -12.39
C LYS A 168 -20.35 7.43 -11.13
N LEU A 169 -20.36 8.08 -9.96
CA LEU A 169 -20.67 7.43 -8.69
C LEU A 169 -22.10 6.89 -8.65
N LYS A 170 -23.07 7.60 -9.23
CA LYS A 170 -24.46 7.14 -9.34
C LYS A 170 -24.62 5.92 -10.24
N LYS A 171 -23.82 5.79 -11.31
CA LYS A 171 -23.83 4.60 -12.18
C LYS A 171 -23.30 3.37 -11.46
N GLU A 172 -22.26 3.55 -10.64
CA GLU A 172 -21.63 2.49 -9.84
C GLU A 172 -22.19 2.40 -8.41
N LYS A 173 -23.41 2.88 -8.17
CA LYS A 173 -23.99 2.98 -6.80
C LYS A 173 -23.98 1.65 -6.04
N LYS A 174 -24.04 0.52 -6.74
CA LYS A 174 -23.99 -0.82 -6.13
C LYS A 174 -22.67 -1.12 -5.41
N ALA A 175 -21.60 -0.40 -5.72
CA ALA A 175 -20.30 -0.54 -5.06
C ALA A 175 -20.23 0.18 -3.70
N PHE A 176 -21.24 0.97 -3.33
CA PHE A 176 -21.22 1.81 -2.14
C PHE A 176 -22.48 1.63 -1.30
N SER A 177 -22.31 1.63 0.03
CA SER A 177 -23.41 1.70 0.98
C SER A 177 -24.04 3.10 1.05
N GLU A 178 -23.23 4.13 0.87
CA GLU A 178 -23.62 5.54 1.03
C GLU A 178 -23.00 6.42 -0.06
N LEU A 179 -23.72 7.46 -0.47
CA LEU A 179 -23.22 8.52 -1.34
C LEU A 179 -23.44 9.88 -0.64
N VAL A 180 -22.35 10.59 -0.39
CA VAL A 180 -22.36 11.90 0.28
C VAL A 180 -21.95 12.99 -0.71
N GLN A 181 -22.73 14.06 -0.82
CA GLN A 181 -22.36 15.24 -1.58
C GLN A 181 -21.44 16.12 -0.73
N VAL A 182 -20.18 16.28 -1.17
CA VAL A 182 -19.15 17.03 -0.44
C VAL A 182 -18.97 18.46 -0.97
N PHE A 183 -19.29 18.67 -2.25
CA PHE A 183 -19.20 19.97 -2.91
C PHE A 183 -20.55 20.35 -3.52
N ASN A 184 -20.92 21.63 -3.39
CA ASN A 184 -22.14 22.21 -3.97
C ASN A 184 -21.90 22.63 -5.43
#